data_AF-A0A841CN55-F1
#
_entry.id   AF-A0A841CN55-F1
#
_cell.length_a   1.000
_cell.length_b   1.000
_cell.length_c   1.000
_cell.angle_alpha   90.00
_cell.angle_beta   90.00
_cell.angle_gamma   90.00
#
_symmetry.space_group_name_H-M   'P 1'
#
loop_
_entity.id
_entity.type
_entity.pdbx_description
1 polymer ?
#
loop_
_entity_poly.entity_id
_entity_poly.type
_entity_poly.pdbx_seq_one_letter_code
_entity_poly.pdbx_strand_id
1 'polypeptide(L)'
;MPTLPITANYRRAGDDWEVTVRTAGRSLDATAPGLIAARVQADQLVDEIAGSHADRAVVHLLDGDALAFSVVYLHARHGLTVPDTRQTEPSTPHDQAIEA
;
A
#
# COMPACT_ATOMS: atom_id res chain seq x y z
N MET A 1 13.19 -20.15 -4.30
CA MET A 1 11.76 -19.82 -4.15
C MET A 1 11.64 -18.31 -4.10
N PRO A 2 10.89 -17.64 -5.01
CA PRO A 2 10.71 -16.20 -4.91
C PRO A 2 9.97 -15.88 -3.61
N THR A 3 10.62 -15.11 -2.74
CA THR A 3 9.97 -14.52 -1.57
C THR A 3 9.02 -13.44 -2.07
N LEU A 4 7.71 -13.62 -1.87
CA LEU A 4 6.75 -12.55 -2.12
C LEU A 4 7.13 -11.33 -1.27
N PRO A 5 7.05 -10.10 -1.85
CA PRO A 5 7.38 -8.88 -1.13
C PRO A 5 6.39 -8.64 0.01
N ILE A 6 6.77 -7.79 0.95
CA ILE A 6 5.81 -7.26 1.92
C ILE A 6 4.93 -6.26 1.19
N THR A 7 3.62 -6.35 1.38
CA THR A 7 2.66 -5.38 0.82
C THR A 7 1.92 -4.67 1.93
N ALA A 8 1.79 -3.35 1.87
CA ALA A 8 0.92 -2.56 2.73
C ALA A 8 -0.23 -2.00 1.90
N ASN A 9 -1.44 -2.56 2.07
CA ASN A 9 -2.62 -2.15 1.33
C ASN A 9 -3.50 -1.21 2.16
N TYR A 10 -3.79 -0.04 1.62
CA TYR A 10 -4.61 0.99 2.23
C TYR A 10 -6.02 0.98 1.64
N ARG A 11 -7.01 1.21 2.49
CA ARG A 11 -8.41 1.36 2.10
C ARG A 11 -9.04 2.51 2.86
N ARG A 12 -9.90 3.28 2.19
CA ARG A 12 -10.71 4.31 2.86
C ARG A 12 -11.82 3.64 3.66
N ALA A 13 -11.95 4.01 4.93
CA ALA A 13 -12.96 3.53 5.86
C ALA A 13 -13.72 4.74 6.46
N GLY A 14 -14.59 5.36 5.65
CA GLY A 14 -15.23 6.63 6.01
C GLY A 14 -14.21 7.77 6.07
N ASP A 15 -14.10 8.42 7.24
CA ASP A 15 -13.10 9.46 7.51
C ASP A 15 -11.73 8.87 7.93
N ASP A 16 -11.70 7.57 8.24
CA ASP A 16 -10.51 6.84 8.64
C ASP A 16 -9.91 6.04 7.49
N TRP A 17 -8.75 5.45 7.77
CA TRP A 17 -8.00 4.60 6.84
C TRP A 17 -7.68 3.27 7.50
N GLU A 18 -7.99 2.19 6.80
CA GLU A 18 -7.56 0.83 7.12
C GLU A 18 -6.25 0.54 6.38
N VAL A 19 -5.28 -0.06 7.05
CA VAL A 19 -4.05 -0.57 6.44
C VAL A 19 -3.85 -2.03 6.80
N THR A 20 -3.61 -2.84 5.78
CA THR A 20 -3.34 -4.27 5.88
C THR A 20 -1.93 -4.55 5.38
N VAL A 21 -1.04 -4.99 6.26
CA VAL A 21 0.33 -5.41 5.91
C VAL A 21 0.39 -6.92 5.78
N ARG A 22 0.86 -7.43 4.64
CA ARG A 22 0.90 -8.86 4.31
C ARG A 22 2.29 -9.32 3.90
N THR A 23 2.61 -10.54 4.30
CA THR A 23 3.72 -11.34 3.78
C THR A 23 3.18 -12.68 3.25
N ALA A 24 4.05 -13.56 2.76
CA ALA A 24 3.67 -14.88 2.27
C ALA A 24 2.90 -15.77 3.27
N GLY A 25 2.99 -15.50 4.58
CA GLY A 25 2.37 -16.34 5.62
C GLY A 25 1.68 -15.60 6.76
N ARG A 26 1.64 -14.26 6.76
CA ARG A 26 1.06 -13.47 7.84
C ARG A 26 0.41 -12.19 7.30
N SER A 27 -0.63 -11.73 7.99
CA SER A 27 -1.31 -10.46 7.77
C SER A 27 -1.46 -9.75 9.10
N LEU A 28 -1.30 -8.44 9.12
CA LEU A 28 -1.59 -7.56 10.25
C LEU A 28 -2.40 -6.36 9.75
N ASP A 29 -3.32 -5.90 10.58
CA ASP A 29 -4.26 -4.83 10.23
C ASP A 29 -4.23 -3.73 11.28
N ALA A 30 -4.38 -2.47 10.83
CA ALA A 30 -4.54 -1.33 11.71
C ALA A 30 -5.47 -0.29 11.07
N THR A 31 -6.05 0.57 11.92
CA THR A 31 -6.87 1.70 11.50
C THR A 31 -6.24 2.99 12.01
N ALA A 32 -6.35 4.07 11.24
CA ALA A 32 -5.79 5.36 11.61
C ALA A 32 -6.59 6.54 11.04
N PRO A 33 -6.59 7.70 11.72
CA PRO A 33 -7.22 8.91 11.22
C PRO A 33 -6.37 9.54 10.10
N GLY A 34 -6.81 9.33 8.85
CA GLY A 34 -6.12 9.86 7.68
C GLY A 34 -4.95 9.01 7.16
N LEU A 35 -4.59 9.23 5.89
CA LEU A 35 -3.58 8.43 5.18
C LEU A 35 -2.17 8.56 5.77
N ILE A 36 -1.80 9.74 6.27
CA ILE A 36 -0.45 9.95 6.84
C ILE A 36 -0.29 9.17 8.14
N ALA A 37 -1.32 9.14 9.00
CA ALA A 37 -1.30 8.33 10.20
C ALA A 37 -1.29 6.82 9.84
N ALA A 38 -2.07 6.41 8.84
CA ALA A 38 -2.05 5.04 8.34
C ALA A 38 -0.67 4.63 7.80
N ARG A 39 0.06 5.55 7.15
CA ARG A 39 1.43 5.30 6.68
C ARG A 39 2.40 5.04 7.83
N VAL A 40 2.26 5.75 8.95
CA VAL A 40 3.06 5.52 10.17
C VAL A 40 2.71 4.17 10.81
N GLN A 41 1.41 3.84 10.92
CA GLN A 41 0.99 2.52 11.40
C GLN A 41 1.54 1.39 10.54
N ALA A 42 1.61 1.59 9.21
CA ALA A 42 2.17 0.61 8.31
C ALA A 42 3.65 0.29 8.61
N ASP A 43 4.47 1.28 8.97
CA ASP A 43 5.87 1.02 9.36
C ASP A 43 5.94 0.15 10.61
N GLN A 44 5.10 0.43 11.62
CA GLN A 44 5.05 -0.37 12.85
C GLN A 44 4.62 -1.82 12.55
N LEU A 45 3.63 -2.01 11.69
CA LEU A 45 3.19 -3.33 11.25
C LEU A 45 4.27 -4.05 10.44
N VAL A 46 5.02 -3.33 9.61
CA VAL A 46 6.16 -3.89 8.86
C VAL A 46 7.25 -4.35 9.82
N ASP A 47 7.59 -3.56 10.83
CA ASP A 47 8.59 -3.93 11.85
C ASP A 47 8.14 -5.18 12.62
N GLU A 48 6.85 -5.26 12.99
CA GLU A 48 6.30 -6.43 13.67
C GLU A 48 6.29 -7.69 12.78
N ILE A 49 5.93 -7.54 11.50
CA ILE A 49 5.75 -8.69 10.60
C ILE A 49 7.08 -9.18 10.01
N ALA A 50 8.06 -8.30 9.84
CA ALA A 50 9.38 -8.61 9.27
C ALA A 50 10.32 -9.24 10.30
N GLY A 51 10.09 -9.03 11.60
CA GLY A 51 10.96 -9.52 12.66
C GLY A 51 12.38 -8.96 12.53
N SER A 52 13.41 -9.82 12.61
CA SER A 52 14.82 -9.41 12.55
C SER A 52 15.35 -9.12 11.14
N HIS A 53 14.50 -9.14 10.11
CA HIS A 53 14.91 -8.94 8.71
C HIS A 53 14.67 -7.51 8.26
N ALA A 54 15.59 -6.62 8.63
CA ALA A 54 15.48 -5.16 8.46
C ALA A 54 15.41 -4.67 7.00
N ASP A 55 15.86 -5.45 6.01
CA ASP A 55 16.01 -4.97 4.62
C ASP A 55 14.96 -5.56 3.65
N ARG A 56 13.66 -5.53 4.02
CA ARG A 56 12.61 -5.94 3.07
C ARG A 56 11.95 -4.73 2.40
N ALA A 57 11.95 -4.76 1.07
CA ALA A 57 11.16 -3.84 0.27
C ALA A 57 9.66 -4.01 0.60
N VAL A 58 8.99 -2.89 0.85
CA VAL A 58 7.55 -2.81 1.08
C VAL A 58 6.90 -2.15 -0.12
N VAL A 59 5.90 -2.81 -0.70
CA VAL A 59 5.08 -2.25 -1.76
C VAL A 59 3.82 -1.67 -1.13
N HIS A 60 3.64 -0.35 -1.24
CA HIS A 60 2.45 0.34 -0.76
C HIS A 60 1.38 0.39 -1.86
N LEU A 61 0.15 0.02 -1.52
CA LEU A 61 -0.95 -0.19 -2.45
C LEU A 61 -2.21 0.51 -1.95
N LEU A 62 -2.98 1.14 -2.82
CA LEU A 62 -4.30 1.69 -2.49
C LEU A 62 -5.33 0.86 -3.24
N ASP A 63 -6.16 0.13 -2.50
CA ASP A 63 -7.10 -0.86 -3.08
C ASP A 63 -6.40 -1.79 -4.11
N GLY A 64 -5.15 -2.16 -3.85
CA GLY A 64 -4.33 -3.02 -4.71
C GLY A 64 -3.45 -2.29 -5.75
N ASP A 65 -3.55 -0.96 -5.87
CA ASP A 65 -2.83 -0.17 -6.88
C ASP A 65 -1.71 0.69 -6.26
N ALA A 66 -0.47 0.43 -6.68
CA ALA A 66 0.72 1.15 -6.21
C ALA A 66 0.83 2.59 -6.73
N LEU A 67 0.38 2.83 -7.96
CA LEU A 67 0.37 4.17 -8.56
C LEU A 67 -0.67 5.03 -7.86
N ALA A 68 -1.88 4.48 -7.67
CA ALA A 68 -2.95 5.17 -6.95
C ALA A 68 -2.51 5.57 -5.54
N PHE A 69 -1.85 4.66 -4.81
CA PHE A 69 -1.26 4.98 -3.50
C PHE A 69 -0.27 6.14 -3.61
N SER A 70 0.67 6.06 -4.55
CA SER A 70 1.75 7.05 -4.68
C SER A 70 1.19 8.45 -4.94
N VAL A 71 0.21 8.55 -5.84
CA VAL A 71 -0.48 9.82 -6.14
C VAL A 71 -1.15 10.36 -4.88
N VAL A 72 -2.00 9.56 -4.23
CA VAL A 72 -2.78 10.00 -3.05
C VAL A 72 -1.89 10.37 -1.88
N TYR A 73 -0.85 9.57 -1.61
CA TYR A 73 0.10 9.82 -0.54
C TYR A 73 0.87 11.12 -0.74
N LEU A 74 1.38 11.37 -1.95
CA LEU A 74 2.10 12.61 -2.23
C LEU A 74 1.19 13.84 -2.08
N HIS A 75 -0.06 13.77 -2.56
CA HIS A 75 -1.03 14.85 -2.35
C HIS A 75 -1.30 15.10 -0.86
N ALA A 76 -1.60 14.02 -0.11
CA ALA A 76 -1.85 14.12 1.32
C ALA A 76 -0.63 14.67 2.09
N ARG A 77 0.58 14.25 1.72
CA ARG A 77 1.82 14.68 2.38
C ARG A 77 2.11 16.16 2.17
N HIS A 78 1.72 16.70 1.02
CA HIS A 78 1.89 18.11 0.67
C HIS A 78 0.67 18.99 1.00
N GLY A 79 -0.35 18.44 1.66
CA GLY A 79 -1.58 19.18 1.99
C GLY A 79 -2.41 19.59 0.77
N LEU A 80 -2.22 18.90 -0.36
CA LEU A 80 -2.98 19.11 -1.58
C LEU A 80 -4.31 18.35 -1.50
N THR A 81 -5.28 18.77 -2.31
CA THR A 81 -6.53 18.03 -2.48
C THR A 81 -6.22 16.61 -2.92
N VAL A 82 -6.71 15.63 -2.15
CA VAL A 82 -6.48 14.23 -2.45
C VAL A 82 -7.43 13.79 -3.56
N PRO A 83 -6.93 13.31 -4.71
CA PRO A 83 -7.78 12.86 -5.81
C PRO A 83 -8.59 11.62 -5.41
N ASP A 84 -9.81 11.51 -5.94
CA ASP A 84 -10.59 10.28 -5.84
C ASP A 84 -10.09 9.26 -6.86
N THR A 85 -9.17 8.39 -6.44
CA THR A 85 -8.52 7.40 -7.31
C THR A 85 -9.42 6.24 -7.69
N ARG A 86 -10.68 6.19 -7.22
CA ARG A 86 -11.66 5.18 -7.68
C ARG A 86 -12.05 5.35 -9.16
N GLN A 87 -11.65 6.46 -9.79
CA GLN A 87 -11.92 6.75 -11.21
C GLN A 87 -10.76 6.42 -12.15
N THR A 88 -9.60 5.98 -11.64
CA THR A 88 -8.54 5.50 -12.53
C THR A 88 -8.97 4.15 -13.11
N GLU A 89 -9.23 4.12 -14.41
CA GLU A 89 -9.57 2.91 -15.16
C GLU A 89 -8.60 1.77 -14.82
N PRO A 90 -9.08 0.51 -14.71
CA PRO A 90 -8.22 -0.61 -14.36
C PRO A 90 -7.03 -0.66 -15.32
N SER A 91 -5.83 -0.68 -14.74
CA SER A 91 -4.60 -0.93 -15.50
C SER A 91 -4.79 -2.22 -16.29
N THR A 92 -4.87 -2.10 -17.62
CA THR A 92 -4.85 -3.24 -18.54
C THR A 92 -3.69 -4.14 -18.14
N PRO A 93 -3.91 -5.45 -17.89
CA PRO A 93 -2.80 -6.36 -17.63
C PRO A 93 -1.82 -6.26 -18.79
N HIS A 94 -0.57 -5.88 -18.50
CA HIS A 94 0.52 -5.91 -19.47
C HIS A 94 0.87 -7.37 -19.77
N ASP A 95 0.03 -8.03 -20.56
CA ASP A 95 0.38 -9.24 -21.28
C ASP A 95 1.11 -8.81 -22.56
N GLN A 96 2.28 -8.18 -22.38
CA GLN A 96 3.20 -7.98 -23.50
C GLN A 96 4.02 -9.25 -23.66
N ALA A 97 3.56 -10.12 -24.56
CA ALA A 97 4.39 -11.14 -25.15
C ALA A 97 5.68 -10.49 -25.67
N ILE A 98 6.80 -10.94 -25.12
CA ILE A 98 8.12 -10.62 -25.64
C ILE A 98 8.26 -11.45 -26.92
N GLU A 99 7.95 -10.87 -28.08
CA GLU A 99 8.38 -11.47 -29.35
C GLU A 99 9.89 -11.31 -29.48
N ALA A 100 10.55 -12.44 -29.78
CA ALA A 100 12.00 -12.60 -29.91
C ALA A 100 12.49 -12.32 -31.33
#